data_AF-A0A330KW27-F1
#
_entry.id   AF-A0A330KW27-F1
#
_cell.length_a   1.000
_cell.length_b   1.000
_cell.length_c   1.000
_cell.angle_alpha   90.00
_cell.angle_beta   90.00
_cell.angle_gamma   90.00
#
_symmetry.space_group_name_H-M   'P 1'
#
loop_
_entity.id
_entity.type
_entity.pdbx_description
1 polymer ?
#
loop_
_entity_poly.entity_id
_entity_poly.type
_entity_poly.pdbx_seq_one_letter_code
_entity_poly.pdbx_strand_id
1 'polypeptide(L)' 'MNTKLVVVFLLSAILFVSVTASRPGKDLERDEAYETYDDENKRACKDVFPAATCRHAKSVGNCSSEKYKRNCAITCGAC' A
#
# COMPACT_ATOMS: atom_id res chain seq x y z
N MET A 1 19.03 43.25 46.17
CA MET A 1 18.73 42.17 45.20
C MET A 1 20.05 41.66 44.67
N ASN A 2 20.34 40.37 44.86
CA ASN A 2 21.68 39.84 44.69
C ASN A 2 21.82 39.39 43.23
N THR A 3 22.49 40.17 42.38
CA THR A 3 22.58 39.90 40.94
C THR A 3 23.06 38.48 40.62
N LYS A 4 23.97 37.93 41.44
CA LYS A 4 24.45 36.55 41.32
C LYS A 4 23.34 35.51 41.51
N LEU A 5 22.45 35.71 42.48
CA LEU A 5 21.31 34.81 42.69
C LEU A 5 20.34 34.87 41.50
N VAL A 6 20.07 36.06 40.96
CA VAL A 6 19.17 36.21 39.80
C VAL A 6 19.70 35.46 38.58
N VAL A 7 21.02 35.55 38.31
CA VAL A 7 21.65 34.82 37.20
C VAL A 7 21.57 33.30 37.41
N VAL A 8 21.82 32.82 38.64
CA VAL A 8 21.71 31.38 38.95
C VAL A 8 20.27 30.88 38.76
N PHE A 9 19.27 31.65 39.22
CA PHE A 9 17.86 31.31 39.01
C PHE A 9 17.49 31.26 37.52
N LEU A 10 17.91 32.25 36.73
CA LEU A 10 17.66 32.27 35.28
C LEU A 10 18.29 31.06 34.57
N LEU A 11 19.55 30.73 34.88
CA LEU A 11 20.22 29.57 34.30
C LEU A 11 19.52 28.26 34.69
N SER A 12 19.05 28.13 35.94
CA SER A 12 18.33 26.95 36.42
C SER A 12 16.97 26.78 35.72
N ALA A 13 16.26 27.87 35.47
CA ALA A 13 14.97 27.85 34.78
C ALA A 13 15.12 27.42 33.31
N ILE A 14 16.16 27.93 32.62
CA ILE A 14 16.46 27.55 31.24
C ILE A 14 16.77 26.05 31.15
N LEU A 15 17.61 25.52 32.05
CA LEU A 15 17.93 24.08 32.08
C LEU A 15 16.71 23.20 32.32
N PHE A 16 15.80 23.63 33.20
CA PHE A 16 14.56 22.89 33.48
C PHE A 16 13.64 22.81 32.26
N VAL A 17 13.47 23.93 31.54
CA VAL A 17 12.66 23.97 30.31
C VAL A 17 13.24 23.02 29.26
N SER A 18 14.55 23.05 29.02
CA SER A 18 15.22 22.16 28.05
C SER A 18 15.05 20.67 28.36
N VAL A 19 15.14 20.30 29.64
CA VAL A 19 14.93 18.91 30.11
C VAL A 19 13.49 18.45 29.88
N THR A 20 12.51 19.32 30.13
CA THR A 20 11.09 18.97 29.92
C THR A 20 10.68 18.97 28.44
N ALA A 21 11.30 19.84 27.62
CA ALA A 21 11.07 19.91 26.18
C ALA A 21 11.72 18.72 25.44
N SER A 22 12.78 18.12 26.00
CA SER A 22 13.45 16.94 25.42
C SER A 22 12.67 15.64 25.61
N ARG A 23 11.34 15.65 25.50
CA ARG A 23 10.60 14.45 25.12
C ARG A 23 10.54 14.40 23.60
N PRO A 24 11.44 13.68 22.91
CA PRO A 24 11.26 13.34 21.49
C PRO A 24 10.08 12.37 21.39
N GLY A 25 8.88 12.93 21.44
CA GLY A 25 7.63 12.23 21.22
C GLY A 25 7.35 12.18 19.73
N LYS A 26 7.87 11.14 19.07
CA LYS A 26 7.30 10.55 17.85
C LYS A 26 6.79 11.53 16.78
N ASP A 27 7.70 12.11 16.02
CA ASP A 27 7.41 12.37 14.60
C ASP A 27 7.69 11.06 13.86
N LEU A 28 6.83 10.05 14.09
CA LEU A 28 6.69 8.98 13.12
C LEU A 28 5.88 9.59 11.98
N GLU A 29 6.57 10.31 11.09
CA GLU A 29 6.17 10.46 9.70
C GLU A 29 6.21 9.06 9.08
N ARG A 30 5.21 8.26 9.46
CA ARG A 30 4.83 7.05 8.79
C ARG A 30 4.19 7.52 7.50
N ASP A 31 5.02 7.69 6.49
CA ASP A 31 4.55 7.67 5.12
C ASP A 31 4.07 6.24 4.85
N GLU A 32 2.82 5.96 5.24
CA GLU A 32 2.01 4.87 4.71
C GLU A 32 1.73 5.17 3.24
N ALA A 33 2.76 5.03 2.40
CA ALA A 33 2.54 4.68 1.01
C ALA A 33 2.03 3.24 1.02
N TYR A 34 0.72 3.12 1.28
CA TYR A 34 -0.06 1.92 1.13
C TYR A 34 0.18 1.41 -0.29
N GLU A 35 0.96 0.33 -0.40
CA GLU A 35 1.00 -0.50 -1.60
C GLU A 35 -0.46 -0.90 -1.85
N THR A 36 -1.07 -0.26 -2.85
CA THR A 36 -2.41 -0.60 -3.27
C THR A 36 -2.28 -1.99 -3.86
N TYR A 37 -2.67 -3.00 -3.09
CA TYR A 37 -2.86 -4.34 -3.60
C TYR A 37 -3.96 -4.21 -4.64
N ASP A 38 -3.58 -4.09 -5.91
CA ASP A 38 -4.46 -4.27 -7.05
C ASP A 38 -5.03 -5.69 -6.94
N ASP A 39 -6.16 -5.77 -6.25
CA ASP A 39 -7.31 -6.61 -6.52
C ASP A 39 -6.95 -7.80 -7.40
N GLU A 40 -6.68 -8.94 -6.74
CA GLU A 40 -6.43 -10.25 -7.35
C GLU A 40 -7.46 -10.64 -8.43
N ASN A 41 -8.57 -9.89 -8.56
CA ASN A 41 -9.63 -10.13 -9.51
C ASN A 41 -9.64 -9.24 -10.76
N LYS A 42 -8.80 -8.19 -10.86
CA LYS A 42 -8.62 -7.45 -12.13
C LYS A 42 -7.57 -8.08 -13.03
N ARG A 43 -7.59 -9.41 -13.18
CA ARG A 43 -6.99 -10.01 -14.37
C ARG A 43 -7.71 -9.38 -15.55
N ALA A 44 -6.99 -8.52 -16.30
CA ALA A 44 -7.55 -7.82 -17.45
C ALA A 44 -8.35 -8.83 -18.27
N CYS A 45 -9.65 -8.56 -18.47
CA CYS A 45 -10.52 -9.41 -19.26
C CYS A 45 -9.90 -9.56 -20.66
N LYS A 46 -9.23 -10.68 -20.89
CA LYS A 46 -8.48 -10.95 -22.11
C LYS A 46 -8.33 -12.44 -22.34
N ASP A 47 -8.16 -12.79 -23.61
CA ASP A 47 -7.67 -14.11 -23.96
C ASP A 47 -6.14 -14.12 -23.79
N VAL A 48 -5.66 -15.02 -22.94
CA VAL A 48 -4.23 -15.27 -22.70
C VAL A 48 -3.70 -16.27 -23.72
N PHE A 49 -4.53 -17.23 -24.15
CA PHE A 49 -4.15 -18.16 -25.21
C PHE A 49 -4.30 -17.55 -26.61
N PRO A 50 -3.60 -18.13 -27.61
CA PRO A 50 -3.75 -17.71 -28.99
C PRO A 50 -5.21 -17.79 -29.44
N ALA A 51 -5.63 -16.82 -30.26
CA ALA A 51 -7.01 -16.74 -30.71
C ALA A 51 -7.50 -18.02 -31.43
N ALA A 52 -6.62 -18.72 -32.15
CA ALA A 52 -6.94 -20.00 -32.76
C ALA A 52 -7.31 -21.08 -31.71
N THR A 53 -6.56 -21.14 -30.60
CA THR A 53 -6.82 -22.05 -29.49
C THR A 53 -8.15 -21.74 -28.81
N CYS A 54 -8.43 -20.47 -28.53
CA CYS A 54 -9.70 -20.09 -27.89
C CYS A 54 -10.90 -20.32 -28.80
N ARG A 55 -10.80 -20.01 -30.09
CA ARG A 55 -11.86 -20.32 -31.07
C ARG A 55 -12.11 -21.81 -31.17
N HIS A 56 -11.05 -22.62 -31.21
CA HIS A 56 -11.18 -24.07 -31.20
C HIS A 56 -11.85 -24.57 -29.92
N ALA A 57 -11.41 -24.09 -28.75
CA ALA A 57 -11.99 -24.44 -27.45
C ALA A 57 -13.49 -24.11 -27.38
N LYS A 58 -13.90 -22.95 -27.90
CA LYS A 58 -15.33 -22.58 -28.00
C LYS A 58 -16.08 -23.52 -28.94
N SER A 59 -15.52 -23.80 -30.11
CA SER A 59 -16.13 -24.69 -31.11
C SER A 59 -16.35 -26.11 -30.61
N VAL A 60 -15.45 -26.64 -29.78
CA VAL A 60 -15.56 -28.00 -29.22
C VAL A 60 -16.24 -28.03 -27.85
N GLY A 61 -16.77 -26.90 -27.35
CA GLY A 61 -17.50 -26.83 -26.09
C GLY A 61 -16.64 -26.87 -24.82
N ASN A 62 -15.33 -26.65 -24.93
CA ASN A 62 -14.39 -26.71 -23.80
C ASN A 62 -14.41 -25.47 -22.88
N CYS A 63 -15.22 -24.45 -23.19
CA CYS A 63 -15.35 -23.24 -22.36
C CYS A 63 -15.95 -23.51 -20.96
N SER A 64 -16.51 -24.68 -20.71
CA SER A 64 -16.93 -25.09 -19.35
C SER A 64 -15.74 -25.42 -18.45
N SER A 65 -14.60 -25.81 -19.02
CA SER A 65 -13.37 -26.12 -18.29
C SER A 65 -12.76 -24.87 -17.69
N GLU A 66 -12.37 -24.98 -16.43
CA GLU A 66 -11.68 -23.94 -15.68
C GLU A 66 -10.42 -23.41 -16.39
N LYS A 67 -9.70 -24.31 -17.09
CA LYS A 67 -8.54 -23.95 -17.91
C LYS A 67 -8.90 -22.91 -18.98
N TYR A 68 -9.98 -23.14 -19.72
CA TYR A 68 -10.37 -22.24 -20.82
C TYR A 68 -11.17 -21.04 -20.33
N LYS A 69 -11.95 -21.16 -19.24
CA LYS A 69 -12.59 -20.00 -18.60
C LYS A 69 -11.58 -18.91 -18.24
N ARG A 70 -10.46 -19.29 -17.63
CA ARG A 70 -9.41 -18.33 -17.22
C ARG A 70 -8.54 -17.82 -18.37
N ASN A 71 -8.22 -18.67 -19.35
CA ASN A 71 -7.26 -18.33 -20.40
C ASN A 71 -7.90 -17.83 -21.70
N CYS A 72 -9.20 -18.03 -21.87
CA CYS A 72 -9.98 -17.58 -23.02
C CYS A 72 -11.19 -16.77 -22.54
N ALA A 73 -10.99 -15.87 -21.57
CA ALA A 73 -12.06 -15.20 -20.85
C ALA A 73 -12.99 -14.39 -21.77
N ILE A 74 -12.46 -13.70 -22.78
CA ILE A 74 -13.28 -12.98 -23.77
C ILE A 74 -13.99 -13.99 -24.67
N THR A 75 -13.25 -14.92 -25.28
CA THR A 75 -13.83 -15.85 -26.26
C THR A 75 -14.92 -16.72 -25.64
N CYS A 76 -14.71 -17.18 -24.40
CA CYS A 76 -15.65 -18.02 -23.66
C CYS A 76 -16.73 -17.25 -22.90
N GLY A 77 -16.71 -15.91 -22.90
CA GLY A 77 -17.69 -15.09 -22.16
C GLY A 77 -17.63 -15.34 -20.65
N ALA A 78 -16.42 -15.48 -20.12
CA ALA A 78 -16.15 -15.62 -18.68
C ALA A 78 -15.72 -14.30 -18.03
N CYS A 79 -15.70 -13.22 -18.81
CA CYS A 79 -16.02 -11.88 -18.35
C CYS A 79 -17.55 -11.72 -18.44
#